data_AF-A0A1F2PE35-F1
#
_entry.id   AF-A0A1F2PE35-F1
#
_cell.length_a   1.000
_cell.length_b   1.000
_cell.length_c   1.000
_cell.angle_alpha   90.00
_cell.angle_beta   90.00
_cell.angle_gamma   90.00
#
_symmetry.space_group_name_H-M   'P 1'
#
loop_
_entity.id
_entity.type
_entity.pdbx_description
1 polymer ?
#
loop_
_entity_poly.entity_id
_entity_poly.type
_entity_poly.pdbx_seq_one_letter_code
_entity_poly.pdbx_strand_id
1 'polypeptide(L)' 'MELTKNEKKVLNTLFKEVKGTTRNTMLVALYAAKPIDDESPDAQALITLINGLIIKLAELEQPEMEVLFAGIPYNVD' A
#
# COMPACT_ATOMS: atom_id res chain seq x y z
N MET A 1 -12.49 -3.02 4.51
CA MET A 1 -11.37 -2.30 5.20
C MET A 1 -11.37 -0.80 4.88
N GLU A 2 -11.01 0.06 5.83
CA GLU A 2 -10.79 1.50 5.58
C GLU A 2 -9.29 1.85 5.45
N LEU A 3 -8.93 2.58 4.39
CA LEU A 3 -7.58 3.08 4.14
C LEU A 3 -7.45 4.52 4.63
N THR A 4 -6.37 4.82 5.34
CA THR A 4 -6.00 6.17 5.75
C THR A 4 -5.55 7.01 4.54
N LYS A 5 -5.50 8.34 4.71
CA LYS A 5 -5.02 9.27 3.67
C LYS A 5 -3.58 8.95 3.22
N ASN A 6 -2.70 8.57 4.14
CA ASN A 6 -1.31 8.25 3.83
C ASN A 6 -1.19 6.90 3.10
N GLU A 7 -1.97 5.90 3.50
CA GLU A 7 -2.03 4.61 2.81
C GLU A 7 -2.49 4.78 1.35
N LYS A 8 -3.56 5.57 1.13
CA LYS A 8 -4.03 5.92 -0.22
C LYS A 8 -2.94 6.60 -1.05
N LYS A 9 -2.18 7.53 -0.46
CA LYS A 9 -1.05 8.18 -1.14
C LYS A 9 0.04 7.19 -1.54
N VAL A 10 0.42 6.26 -0.65
CA VAL A 10 1.40 5.21 -0.99
C VAL A 10 0.91 4.34 -2.14
N LEU A 11 -0.36 3.89 -2.08
CA LEU A 11 -0.94 3.07 -3.15
C LEU A 11 -1.01 3.82 -4.48
N ASN A 12 -1.40 5.11 -4.47
CA ASN A 12 -1.37 5.94 -5.67
C ASN A 12 0.04 6.10 -6.22
N THR A 13 1.04 6.34 -5.36
CA THR A 13 2.44 6.51 -5.78
C THR A 13 2.97 5.25 -6.47
N LEU A 14 2.68 4.07 -5.91
CA LEU A 14 3.23 2.82 -6.41
C LEU A 14 2.44 2.23 -7.59
N PHE A 15 1.13 2.46 -7.66
CA PHE A 15 0.25 1.68 -8.54
C PHE A 15 -0.68 2.50 -9.45
N LYS A 16 -0.72 3.83 -9.39
CA LYS A 16 -1.67 4.64 -10.21
C LYS A 16 -1.63 4.36 -11.72
N GLU A 17 -0.45 4.00 -12.25
CA GLU A 17 -0.26 3.70 -13.68
C GLU A 17 -0.29 2.20 -13.99
N VAL A 18 -0.47 1.34 -12.98
CA VAL A 18 -0.44 -0.13 -13.13
C VAL A 18 -1.81 -0.64 -13.53
N LYS A 19 -1.94 -1.18 -14.75
CA LYS A 19 -3.17 -1.78 -15.25
C LYS A 19 -3.17 -3.29 -15.00
N GLY A 20 -3.94 -3.72 -14.00
CA GLY A 20 -4.01 -5.12 -13.59
C GLY A 20 -2.80 -5.53 -12.75
N THR A 21 -3.05 -6.02 -11.54
CA THR A 21 -2.02 -6.48 -10.62
C THR A 21 -2.57 -7.60 -9.76
N THR A 22 -1.69 -8.32 -9.06
CA THR A 22 -2.09 -9.36 -8.10
C THR A 22 -1.73 -8.92 -6.69
N ARG A 23 -2.38 -9.51 -5.68
CA ARG A 23 -2.00 -9.31 -4.26
C ARG A 23 -0.50 -9.51 -4.07
N ASN A 24 0.07 -10.59 -4.60
CA ASN A 24 1.49 -10.90 -4.46
C ASN A 24 2.38 -9.84 -5.10
N THR A 25 2.03 -9.36 -6.29
CA THR A 25 2.77 -8.28 -6.97
C THR A 25 2.76 -7.00 -6.13
N MET A 26 1.62 -6.64 -5.54
CA MET A 26 1.54 -5.47 -4.66
C MET A 26 2.32 -5.65 -3.37
N LEU A 27 2.23 -6.81 -2.73
CA LEU A 27 3.01 -7.12 -1.53
C LEU A 27 4.52 -6.99 -1.82
N VAL A 28 5.00 -7.55 -2.93
CA VAL A 28 6.41 -7.42 -3.35
C VAL A 28 6.80 -5.95 -3.55
N ALA A 29 5.97 -5.17 -4.24
CA ALA A 29 6.24 -3.75 -4.44
C ALA A 29 6.25 -2.95 -3.13
N LEU A 30 5.38 -3.29 -2.16
CA LEU A 30 5.40 -2.67 -0.84
C LEU A 30 6.65 -3.04 -0.03
N TYR A 31 7.07 -4.31 -0.06
CA TYR A 31 8.33 -4.73 0.57
C TYR A 31 9.54 -4.00 -0.05
N ALA A 32 9.54 -3.84 -1.38
CA ALA A 32 10.61 -3.13 -2.09
C ALA A 32 10.60 -1.60 -1.82
N ALA A 33 9.44 -1.03 -1.50
CA ALA A 33 9.30 0.39 -1.16
C ALA A 33 9.69 0.72 0.28
N LYS A 34 9.92 -0.30 1.13
CA LYS A 34 10.31 -0.09 2.53
C LYS A 34 11.69 0.59 2.59
N PRO A 35 11.83 1.74 3.28
CA PRO A 35 13.13 2.37 3.42
C PRO A 35 14.05 1.55 4.30
N ILE A 36 15.35 1.87 4.25
CA ILE A 36 16.33 1.38 5.21
C ILE A 36 15.89 1.86 6.60
N ASP A 37 15.96 0.96 7.59
CA ASP A 37 15.76 1.34 8.97
C ASP A 37 17.07 1.97 9.50
N ASP A 38 17.15 3.30 9.41
CA ASP A 38 18.26 4.11 9.92
C ASP A 38 17.91 4.78 11.27
N GLU A 39 16.88 4.27 11.95
CA GLU A 39 16.33 4.80 13.21
C GLU A 39 15.80 6.24 13.13
N SER A 40 15.77 6.87 11.95
CA SER A 40 15.19 8.20 11.81
C SER A 40 13.67 8.16 12.03
N PRO A 41 13.08 9.23 12.60
CA PRO A 41 11.63 9.30 12.79
C PRO A 41 10.83 9.09 11.50
N ASP A 42 11.35 9.62 10.39
CA ASP A 42 10.71 9.52 9.08
C ASP A 42 10.78 8.09 8.52
N ALA A 43 11.94 7.42 8.63
CA ALA A 43 12.06 6.03 8.22
C ALA A 43 11.14 5.13 9.04
N GLN A 44 11.09 5.30 10.36
CA GLN A 44 10.22 4.54 11.25
C GLN A 44 8.73 4.75 10.94
N ALA A 45 8.32 5.99 10.64
CA ALA A 45 6.96 6.30 10.23
C ALA A 45 6.58 5.62 8.91
N LEU A 46 7.47 5.66 7.91
CA LEU A 46 7.25 5.00 6.61
C LEU A 46 7.24 3.48 6.73
N ILE A 47 8.15 2.91 7.52
CA ILE A 47 8.19 1.47 7.82
C ILE A 47 6.87 1.02 8.45
N THR A 48 6.38 1.78 9.43
CA THR A 48 5.11 1.49 10.12
C THR A 48 3.93 1.53 9.14
N LEU A 49 3.87 2.57 8.30
CA LEU A 49 2.84 2.74 7.27
C LEU A 49 2.83 1.58 6.26
N ILE A 50 4.00 1.20 5.75
CA ILE A 50 4.14 0.13 4.75
C ILE A 50 3.83 -1.23 5.37
N ASN A 51 4.31 -1.51 6.58
CA ASN A 51 3.97 -2.76 7.29
C ASN A 51 2.46 -2.87 7.54
N GLY A 52 1.80 -1.77 7.90
CA GLY A 52 0.35 -1.72 8.04
C GLY A 52 -0.38 -2.08 6.74
N LEU A 53 0.07 -1.54 5.60
CA LEU A 53 -0.46 -1.91 4.28
C LEU A 53 -0.23 -3.39 3.93
N ILE A 54 0.95 -3.93 4.24
CA ILE A 54 1.29 -5.33 3.97
C ILE A 54 0.37 -6.28 4.74
N ILE A 55 0.17 -6.05 6.04
CA ILE A 55 -0.70 -6.87 6.89
C ILE A 55 -2.14 -6.82 6.34
N LYS A 56 -2.65 -5.61 6.11
CA LYS A 56 -3.95 -5.37 5.51
C LYS A 56 -4.13 -6.15 4.20
N LEU A 57 -3.20 -6.01 3.25
CA LEU A 57 -3.27 -6.68 1.95
C LEU A 57 -3.15 -8.21 2.04
N ALA A 58 -2.39 -8.72 2.99
CA ALA A 58 -2.23 -10.16 3.20
C ALA A 58 -3.54 -10.82 3.68
N GLU A 59 -4.33 -10.11 4.48
CA GLU A 59 -5.56 -10.61 5.12
C GLU A 59 -6.84 -10.37 4.29
N LEU A 60 -6.80 -9.48 3.28
CA LEU A 60 -7.98 -9.15 2.47
C LEU A 60 -8.52 -10.35 1.70
N GLU A 61 -9.84 -10.52 1.67
CA GLU A 61 -10.49 -11.48 0.77
C GLU A 61 -10.49 -10.99 -0.69
N GLN A 62 -10.70 -11.90 -1.64
CA GLN A 62 -10.67 -11.55 -3.07
C GLN A 62 -11.64 -10.41 -3.45
N PRO A 63 -12.91 -10.39 -3.00
CA PRO A 63 -13.82 -9.28 -3.34
C PRO A 63 -13.33 -7.93 -2.81
N GLU A 64 -12.70 -7.90 -1.64
CA GLU A 64 -12.17 -6.67 -1.08
C GLU A 64 -10.91 -6.18 -1.81
N MET A 65 -10.09 -7.12 -2.30
CA MET A 65 -8.95 -6.80 -3.17
C MET A 65 -9.39 -6.11 -4.46
N GLU A 66 -10.47 -6.59 -5.08
CA GLU A 66 -11.03 -6.00 -6.30
C GLU A 66 -11.50 -4.56 -6.07
N VAL A 67 -12.19 -4.31 -4.95
CA VAL A 67 -12.60 -2.96 -4.54
C VAL A 67 -11.38 -2.07 -4.29
N LEU A 68 -10.34 -2.59 -3.63
CA LEU A 68 -9.09 -1.87 -3.40
C LEU A 68 -8.46 -1.47 -4.74
N PHE A 69 -8.32 -2.40 -5.69
CA PHE A 69 -7.69 -2.14 -6.98
C PHE A 69 -8.51 -1.16 -7.84
N ALA A 70 -9.83 -1.30 -7.85
CA ALA A 70 -10.72 -0.40 -8.58
C ALA A 70 -10.67 1.05 -8.03
N GLY A 71 -10.27 1.21 -6.77
CA GLY A 71 -10.15 2.51 -6.14
C GLY A 71 -8.87 3.27 -6.49
N ILE A 72 -7.87 2.64 -7.14
CA ILE A 72 -6.61 3.28 -7.51
C ILE A 72 -6.75 3.95 -8.90
N PRO A 73 -6.45 5.26 -9.06
CA PRO A 73 -5.97 6.19 -8.03
C PRO A 73 -7.10 6.71 -7.12
N TYR A 74 -6.84 6.73 -5.82
CA TYR A 74 -7.75 7.28 -4.82
C TYR A 74 -7.77 8.81 -4.86
N ASN A 75 -8.94 9.40 -4.62
CA ASN A 75 -9.00 10.82 -4.26
C ASN A 75 -8.38 11.02 -2.86
N VAL A 76 -7.39 11.90 -2.77
CA VAL A 76 -6.60 12.20 -1.56
C VAL A 76 -6.63 13.69 -1.21
N ASP A 77 -7.64 14.42 -1.66
CA ASP A 77 -7.88 15.81 -1.25
C ASP A 77 -8.11 15.96 0.25
#